data_AF-A0A941N0T3-F1
#
_entry.id   AF-A0A941N0T3-F1
#
_cell.length_a   1.000
_cell.length_b   1.000
_cell.length_c   1.000
_cell.angle_alpha   90.00
_cell.angle_beta   90.00
_cell.angle_gamma   90.00
#
_symmetry.space_group_name_H-M   'P 1'
#
loop_
_entity.id
_entity.type
_entity.pdbx_description
1 polymer ?
#
loop_
_entity_poly.entity_id
_entity_poly.type
_entity_poly.pdbx_seq_one_letter_code
_entity_poly.pdbx_strand_id
1 'polypeptide(L)'
;MKTKAITALVAGFFAIGVSAASADAKPLKVFILAGQSNMEGHAAISTFDYIGKDPLTAPLLKEMRNPDGTPRVCDKVWMSYLTGPYDGSANGEGLGKLTAGFGERGNQPTKIGGKIGPEFTFGIYMEKELKEPILIIKTAW
;
A
#
# COMPACT_ATOMS: atom_id res chain seq x y z
N MET A 1 -28.13 15.35 66.16
CA MET A 1 -27.99 14.59 64.90
C MET A 1 -28.10 15.60 63.76
N LYS A 2 -27.09 15.71 62.90
CA LYS A 2 -26.78 16.89 62.06
C LYS A 2 -27.53 16.86 60.72
N THR A 3 -28.30 17.89 60.40
CA THR A 3 -28.87 18.12 59.05
C THR A 3 -27.85 18.94 58.23
N LYS A 4 -27.36 18.39 57.11
CA LYS A 4 -26.36 19.03 56.26
C LYS A 4 -27.04 20.00 55.28
N ALA A 5 -26.53 21.23 55.21
CA ALA A 5 -26.85 22.21 54.18
C ALA A 5 -26.31 21.73 52.82
N ILE A 6 -27.12 21.90 51.78
CA ILE A 6 -26.77 21.60 50.39
C ILE A 6 -26.01 22.81 49.84
N THR A 7 -24.70 22.70 49.70
CA THR A 7 -23.89 23.66 48.95
C THR A 7 -23.87 23.21 47.49
N ALA A 8 -24.56 23.95 46.62
CA ALA A 8 -24.47 23.77 45.17
C ALA A 8 -23.07 24.21 44.69
N LEU A 9 -22.28 23.28 44.16
CA LEU A 9 -21.03 23.59 43.48
C LEU A 9 -21.29 23.52 41.96
N VAL A 10 -21.44 24.68 41.33
CA VAL A 10 -21.40 24.82 39.87
C VAL A 10 -19.94 24.75 39.45
N ALA A 11 -19.50 23.60 38.95
CA ALA A 11 -18.19 23.46 38.30
C ALA A 11 -18.41 23.54 36.78
N GLY A 12 -17.96 24.64 36.20
CA GLY A 12 -18.16 24.99 34.79
C GLY A 12 -17.57 23.96 33.83
N PHE A 13 -18.36 23.62 32.81
CA PHE A 13 -17.89 22.95 31.61
C PHE A 13 -16.96 23.91 30.85
N PHE A 14 -15.65 23.72 30.99
CA PHE A 14 -14.68 24.33 30.10
C PHE A 14 -14.84 23.65 28.73
N ALA A 15 -15.61 24.27 27.84
CA ALA A 15 -15.68 23.88 26.44
C ALA A 15 -14.31 24.13 25.83
N ILE A 16 -13.46 23.10 25.83
CA ILE A 16 -12.24 23.07 25.02
C ILE A 16 -12.72 23.08 23.58
N GLY A 17 -12.79 24.28 22.99
CA GLY A 17 -12.95 24.46 21.57
C GLY A 17 -11.74 23.85 20.89
N VAL A 18 -11.84 22.57 20.53
CA VAL A 18 -10.91 21.93 19.61
C VAL A 18 -11.14 22.63 18.28
N SER A 19 -10.35 23.66 18.00
CA SER A 19 -10.18 24.15 16.64
C SER A 19 -9.64 22.97 15.84
N ALA A 20 -10.52 22.30 15.10
CA ALA A 20 -10.12 21.40 14.04
C ALA A 20 -9.35 22.25 13.04
N ALA A 21 -8.02 22.26 13.17
CA ALA A 21 -7.16 22.76 12.12
C ALA A 21 -7.50 21.94 10.88
N SER A 22 -8.21 22.56 9.93
CA SER A 22 -8.38 22.00 8.61
C SER A 22 -7.00 21.97 7.99
N ALA A 23 -6.29 20.86 8.18
CA ALA A 23 -5.05 20.60 7.48
C ALA A 23 -5.43 20.46 6.01
N ASP A 24 -5.11 21.47 5.20
CA ASP A 24 -5.22 21.37 3.74
C ASP A 24 -4.41 20.14 3.30
N ALA A 25 -5.13 19.08 2.94
CA ALA A 25 -4.51 17.84 2.51
C ALA A 25 -3.76 18.13 1.20
N LYS A 26 -2.47 17.79 1.17
CA LYS A 26 -1.69 17.88 -0.06
C LYS A 26 -2.35 17.03 -1.15
N PRO A 27 -2.33 17.45 -2.42
CA PRO A 27 -2.81 16.63 -3.52
C PRO A 27 -2.13 15.25 -3.52
N LEU A 28 -2.93 14.19 -3.70
CA LEU A 28 -2.42 12.83 -3.79
C LEU A 28 -1.61 12.67 -5.09
N LYS A 29 -0.41 12.10 -4.98
CA LYS A 29 0.36 11.70 -6.16
C LYS A 29 -0.14 10.35 -6.66
N VAL A 30 -0.49 10.31 -7.94
CA VAL A 30 -1.01 9.13 -8.62
C VAL A 30 -0.06 8.73 -9.74
N PHE A 31 0.33 7.46 -9.78
CA PHE A 31 1.14 6.88 -10.84
C PHE A 31 0.32 5.84 -11.60
N ILE A 32 0.31 5.95 -12.94
CA ILE A 32 -0.35 4.97 -13.80
C ILE A 32 0.71 4.05 -14.38
N LEU A 33 0.58 2.75 -14.12
CA LEU A 33 1.45 1.71 -14.65
C LEU A 33 0.68 0.91 -15.69
N ALA A 34 1.00 1.13 -16.96
CA ALA A 34 0.35 0.45 -18.08
C ALA A 34 1.40 -0.25 -18.94
N GLY A 35 1.00 -1.33 -19.59
CA GLY A 35 1.87 -2.08 -20.48
C GLY A 35 1.39 -3.52 -20.65
N GLN A 36 2.28 -4.34 -21.20
CA GLN A 36 2.02 -5.75 -21.43
C GLN A 36 2.65 -6.66 -20.35
N SER A 37 2.91 -7.93 -20.68
CA SER A 37 3.44 -9.01 -19.82
C SER A 37 4.53 -8.65 -18.80
N ASN A 38 5.51 -7.82 -19.16
CA ASN A 38 6.58 -7.41 -18.25
C ASN A 38 6.12 -6.36 -17.22
N MET A 39 5.17 -5.50 -17.60
CA MET A 39 4.49 -4.60 -16.66
C MET A 39 3.48 -5.39 -15.84
N GLU A 40 2.74 -6.31 -16.47
CA GLU A 40 1.82 -7.22 -15.78
C GLU A 40 2.52 -7.95 -14.65
N GLY A 41 3.73 -8.46 -14.91
CA GLY A 41 4.60 -9.03 -13.90
C GLY A 41 4.42 -10.54 -13.76
N HIS A 42 5.23 -11.29 -14.49
CA HIS A 42 5.19 -12.75 -14.53
C HIS A 42 6.21 -13.44 -13.63
N ALA A 43 7.13 -12.68 -13.03
CA ALA A 43 8.15 -13.23 -12.16
C ALA A 43 7.50 -13.77 -10.87
N ALA A 44 7.86 -14.98 -10.47
CA ALA A 44 7.33 -15.59 -9.26
C ALA A 44 8.04 -15.04 -8.01
N ILE A 45 7.30 -14.85 -6.91
CA ILE A 45 7.88 -14.41 -5.63
C ILE A 45 8.96 -15.40 -5.13
N SER A 46 8.80 -16.69 -5.45
CA SER A 46 9.78 -17.73 -5.14
C SER A 46 11.16 -17.52 -5.77
N THR A 47 11.30 -16.58 -6.72
CA THR A 47 12.60 -16.25 -7.33
C THR A 47 13.26 -14.99 -6.75
N PHE A 48 12.69 -14.36 -5.70
CA PHE A 48 13.25 -13.18 -5.03
C PHE A 48 14.76 -13.32 -4.71
N ASP A 49 15.17 -14.49 -4.23
CA ASP A 49 16.56 -14.72 -3.81
C ASP A 49 17.58 -14.58 -4.94
N TYR A 50 17.17 -14.72 -6.20
CA TYR A 50 18.08 -14.52 -7.33
C TYR A 50 18.54 -13.05 -7.45
N ILE A 51 17.73 -12.08 -7.03
CA ILE A 51 18.11 -10.66 -6.96
C ILE A 51 19.30 -10.47 -6.02
N GLY A 52 19.41 -11.29 -4.97
CA GLY A 52 20.50 -11.23 -3.99
C GLY A 52 21.83 -11.84 -4.45
N LYS A 53 21.85 -12.54 -5.60
CA LYS A 53 23.07 -13.20 -6.10
C LYS A 53 24.05 -12.23 -6.75
N ASP A 54 23.56 -11.10 -7.26
CA ASP A 54 24.40 -10.01 -7.72
C ASP A 54 24.57 -8.99 -6.57
N PRO A 55 25.82 -8.69 -6.14
CA PRO A 55 26.08 -7.68 -5.10
C PRO A 55 25.44 -6.31 -5.38
N LEU A 56 25.27 -5.92 -6.65
CA LEU A 56 24.69 -4.64 -7.04
C LEU A 56 23.18 -4.59 -6.77
N THR A 57 22.49 -5.73 -6.84
CA THR A 57 21.04 -5.82 -6.60
C THR A 57 20.70 -6.41 -5.22
N ALA A 58 21.66 -6.93 -4.46
CA ALA A 58 21.44 -7.40 -3.10
C ALA A 58 20.78 -6.35 -2.16
N PRO A 59 21.12 -5.05 -2.22
CA PRO A 59 20.40 -4.04 -1.42
C PRO A 59 18.91 -3.93 -1.78
N LEU A 60 18.54 -4.15 -3.04
CA LEU A 60 17.14 -4.14 -3.48
C LEU A 60 16.35 -5.27 -2.80
N LEU A 61 16.91 -6.48 -2.76
CA LEU A 61 16.26 -7.61 -2.10
C LEU A 61 16.01 -7.35 -0.61
N LYS A 62 16.93 -6.65 0.06
CA LYS A 62 16.77 -6.26 1.47
C LYS A 62 15.59 -5.32 1.67
N GLU A 63 15.35 -4.40 0.74
CA GLU A 63 14.23 -3.45 0.79
C GLU A 63 12.87 -4.10 0.52
N MET A 64 12.86 -5.24 -0.19
CA MET A 64 11.65 -5.99 -0.56
C MET A 64 11.11 -6.89 0.57
N ARG A 65 11.84 -7.02 1.69
CA ARG A 65 11.51 -7.98 2.76
C ARG A 65 11.43 -7.33 4.13
N ASN A 66 10.53 -7.88 4.95
CA ASN A 66 10.54 -7.66 6.39
C ASN A 66 11.69 -8.46 7.05
N PRO A 67 12.02 -8.19 8.33
CA PRO A 67 13.05 -8.94 9.05
C PRO A 67 12.81 -10.45 9.13
N ASP A 68 11.55 -10.89 9.07
CA ASP A 68 11.16 -12.32 9.06
C ASP A 68 11.26 -12.97 7.66
N GLY A 69 11.71 -12.23 6.65
CA GLY A 69 11.87 -12.69 5.26
C GLY A 69 10.60 -12.62 4.42
N THR A 70 9.44 -12.29 5.01
CA THR A 70 8.19 -12.11 4.26
C THR A 70 8.26 -10.87 3.36
N PRO A 71 7.49 -10.80 2.26
CA PRO A 71 7.42 -9.60 1.46
C PRO A 71 6.99 -8.38 2.28
N ARG A 72 7.69 -7.26 2.08
CA ARG A 72 7.33 -5.98 2.68
C ARG A 72 5.93 -5.55 2.26
N VAL A 73 5.22 -4.88 3.16
CA VAL A 73 4.03 -4.09 2.85
C VAL A 73 4.41 -2.62 3.00
N CYS A 74 4.20 -1.80 1.97
CA CYS A 74 4.47 -0.36 2.05
C CYS A 74 3.42 0.34 2.94
N ASP A 75 3.85 1.32 3.71
CA ASP A 75 2.99 2.01 4.68
C ASP A 75 2.10 3.09 4.03
N LYS A 76 2.64 3.77 3.02
CA LYS A 76 2.11 4.97 2.36
C LYS A 76 1.83 4.77 0.86
N VAL A 77 1.83 3.53 0.39
CA VAL A 77 1.56 3.22 -1.02
C VAL A 77 0.32 2.36 -1.13
N TRP A 78 -0.69 2.87 -1.82
CA TRP A 78 -1.90 2.14 -2.15
C TRP A 78 -1.88 1.68 -3.60
N MET A 79 -2.56 0.57 -3.85
CA MET A 79 -2.62 -0.09 -5.13
C MET A 79 -4.07 -0.28 -5.56
N SER A 80 -4.33 0.08 -6.81
CA SER A 80 -5.47 -0.38 -7.61
C SER A 80 -4.91 -1.06 -8.84
N TYR A 81 -5.33 -2.29 -9.11
CA TYR A 81 -4.89 -3.01 -10.30
C TYR A 81 -6.03 -3.81 -10.93
N LEU A 82 -6.52 -3.33 -12.06
CA LEU A 82 -7.42 -4.05 -12.95
C LEU A 82 -6.62 -5.02 -13.84
N THR A 83 -6.90 -6.32 -13.73
CA THR A 83 -6.27 -7.39 -14.50
C THR A 83 -7.22 -8.57 -14.64
N GLY A 84 -6.82 -9.57 -15.42
CA GLY A 84 -7.54 -10.82 -15.62
C GLY A 84 -7.24 -11.40 -17.01
N PRO A 85 -7.94 -12.48 -17.40
CA PRO A 85 -7.76 -13.09 -18.71
C PRO A 85 -8.04 -12.09 -19.84
N TYR A 86 -7.27 -12.17 -20.93
CA TYR A 86 -7.38 -11.27 -22.09
C TYR A 86 -8.77 -11.27 -22.74
N ASP A 87 -9.50 -12.39 -22.63
CA ASP A 87 -10.88 -12.52 -23.13
C ASP A 87 -11.93 -11.79 -22.26
N GLY A 88 -11.52 -11.22 -21.13
CA GLY A 88 -12.37 -10.49 -20.20
C GLY A 88 -13.27 -11.39 -19.34
N SER A 89 -13.15 -12.72 -19.43
CA SER A 89 -14.03 -13.67 -18.73
C SER A 89 -13.98 -13.59 -17.22
N ALA A 90 -12.88 -13.09 -16.66
CA ALA A 90 -12.67 -12.98 -15.22
C ALA A 90 -11.81 -11.77 -14.84
N ASN A 91 -12.04 -10.61 -15.47
CA ASN A 91 -11.36 -9.38 -15.08
C ASN A 91 -11.88 -8.85 -13.73
N GLY A 92 -11.01 -8.21 -12.97
CA GLY A 92 -11.35 -7.64 -11.68
C GLY A 92 -10.25 -6.78 -11.11
N GLU A 93 -10.57 -6.04 -10.06
CA GLU A 93 -9.66 -5.08 -9.45
C GLU A 93 -9.10 -5.61 -8.14
N GLY A 94 -7.78 -5.78 -8.07
CA GLY A 94 -7.05 -6.04 -6.84
C GLY A 94 -6.72 -4.72 -6.15
N LEU A 95 -7.14 -4.58 -4.89
CA LEU A 95 -6.97 -3.37 -4.08
C LEU A 95 -6.15 -3.68 -2.82
N GLY A 96 -5.41 -2.69 -2.31
CA GLY A 96 -4.77 -2.79 -1.00
C GLY A 96 -3.56 -1.89 -0.84
N LYS A 97 -2.84 -2.05 0.28
CA LYS A 97 -1.49 -1.51 0.40
C LYS A 97 -0.55 -2.29 -0.51
N LEU A 98 0.42 -1.62 -1.11
CA LEU A 98 1.38 -2.26 -1.99
C LEU A 98 2.21 -3.30 -1.23
N THR A 99 2.28 -4.50 -1.79
CA THR A 99 3.18 -5.59 -1.38
C THR A 99 3.50 -6.44 -2.61
N ALA A 100 4.25 -7.54 -2.46
CA ALA A 100 4.41 -8.51 -3.53
C ALA A 100 3.08 -9.24 -3.81
N GLY A 101 2.90 -9.76 -5.04
CA GLY A 101 1.70 -10.50 -5.40
C GLY A 101 0.65 -9.71 -6.21
N PHE A 102 1.00 -8.48 -6.63
CA PHE A 102 0.25 -7.68 -7.60
C PHE A 102 0.74 -7.86 -9.05
N GLY A 103 1.47 -8.95 -9.33
CA GLY A 103 1.79 -9.38 -10.69
C GLY A 103 0.57 -9.97 -11.43
N GLU A 104 0.82 -10.79 -12.44
CA GLU A 104 -0.22 -11.56 -13.14
C GLU A 104 -0.97 -12.48 -12.15
N ARG A 105 -2.30 -12.56 -12.30
CA ARG A 105 -3.20 -13.23 -11.35
C ARG A 105 -4.30 -14.08 -11.99
N GLY A 106 -4.22 -14.32 -13.30
CA GLY A 106 -5.15 -15.14 -14.06
C GLY A 106 -6.60 -14.78 -13.76
N ASN A 107 -7.41 -15.80 -13.44
CA ASN A 107 -8.82 -15.63 -13.11
C ASN A 107 -9.11 -15.26 -11.64
N GLN A 108 -8.09 -14.91 -10.84
CA GLN A 108 -8.23 -14.48 -9.44
C GLN A 108 -7.72 -13.05 -9.22
N PRO A 109 -8.13 -12.05 -10.02
CA PRO A 109 -7.50 -10.72 -10.03
C PRO A 109 -7.69 -9.93 -8.72
N THR A 110 -8.67 -10.29 -7.89
CA THR A 110 -8.95 -9.63 -6.61
C THR A 110 -8.13 -10.17 -5.43
N LYS A 111 -7.41 -11.29 -5.62
CA LYS A 111 -6.57 -11.92 -4.59
C LYS A 111 -5.12 -11.48 -4.74
N ILE A 112 -4.34 -11.60 -3.67
CA ILE A 112 -2.88 -11.52 -3.78
C ILE A 112 -2.38 -12.82 -4.41
N GLY A 113 -1.58 -12.69 -5.48
CA GLY A 113 -1.04 -13.81 -6.24
C GLY A 113 0.39 -14.18 -5.85
N GLY A 114 0.95 -15.15 -6.57
CA GLY A 114 2.34 -15.60 -6.41
C GLY A 114 3.36 -14.88 -7.28
N LYS A 115 2.95 -13.85 -8.02
CA LYS A 115 3.75 -13.15 -9.02
C LYS A 115 3.94 -11.67 -8.70
N ILE A 116 5.00 -11.08 -9.24
CA ILE A 116 5.36 -9.68 -9.07
C ILE A 116 5.63 -9.01 -10.40
N GLY A 117 5.28 -7.74 -10.50
CA GLY A 117 5.77 -6.84 -11.53
C GLY A 117 6.65 -5.73 -10.95
N PRO A 118 6.99 -4.72 -11.77
CA PRO A 118 7.83 -3.60 -11.35
C PRO A 118 7.13 -2.69 -10.33
N GLU A 119 5.82 -2.81 -10.12
CA GLU A 119 5.06 -2.00 -9.17
C GLU A 119 5.64 -2.08 -7.75
N PHE A 120 6.13 -3.25 -7.35
CA PHE A 120 6.55 -3.48 -5.97
C PHE A 120 7.79 -2.66 -5.62
N THR A 121 8.85 -2.79 -6.41
CA THR A 121 10.09 -2.04 -6.18
C THR A 121 9.92 -0.57 -6.52
N PHE A 122 9.14 -0.22 -7.55
CA PHE A 122 8.79 1.18 -7.82
C PHE A 122 8.17 1.84 -6.59
N GLY A 123 7.10 1.26 -6.03
CA GLY A 123 6.43 1.87 -4.88
C GLY A 123 7.29 1.92 -3.62
N ILE A 124 8.15 0.93 -3.36
CA ILE A 124 9.13 0.99 -2.26
C ILE A 124 10.03 2.22 -2.37
N TYR A 125 10.60 2.50 -3.56
CA TYR A 125 11.48 3.65 -3.75
C TYR A 125 10.70 4.96 -3.75
N MET A 126 9.53 5.01 -4.36
CA MET A 126 8.70 6.22 -4.33
C MET A 126 8.26 6.58 -2.91
N GLU A 127 7.95 5.61 -2.06
CA GLU A 127 7.67 5.84 -0.64
C GLU A 127 8.85 6.49 0.09
N LYS A 128 10.07 5.99 -0.15
CA LYS A 128 11.30 6.50 0.47
C LYS A 128 11.61 7.93 0.03
N GLU A 129 11.45 8.23 -1.26
CA GLU A 129 11.77 9.53 -1.83
C GLU A 129 10.70 10.58 -1.48
N LEU A 130 9.43 10.25 -1.65
CA LEU A 130 8.34 11.22 -1.51
C LEU A 130 7.89 11.41 -0.07
N LYS A 131 7.98 10.36 0.76
CA LYS A 131 7.60 10.37 2.19
C LYS A 131 6.16 10.80 2.46
N GLU A 132 5.28 10.70 1.47
CA GLU A 132 3.87 11.06 1.51
C GLU A 132 3.01 9.94 0.92
N PRO A 133 1.69 9.92 1.18
CA PRO A 133 0.77 8.97 0.55
C PRO A 133 0.82 9.05 -0.98
N ILE A 134 0.88 7.89 -1.65
CA ILE A 134 0.74 7.78 -3.11
C ILE A 134 -0.22 6.66 -3.48
N LEU A 135 -0.87 6.80 -4.65
CA LEU A 135 -1.68 5.76 -5.27
C LEU A 135 -1.01 5.29 -6.57
N ILE A 136 -0.87 3.98 -6.73
CA ILE A 136 -0.51 3.37 -7.99
C ILE A 136 -1.79 2.76 -8.58
N ILE A 137 -2.10 3.13 -9.82
CA ILE A 137 -3.15 2.52 -10.64
C ILE A 137 -2.45 1.73 -11.73
N LYS A 138 -2.56 0.40 -11.69
CA LYS A 138 -2.00 -0.48 -12.71
C LYS A 138 -3.10 -1.01 -13.61
N THR A 139 -2.78 -1.12 -14.89
CA THR A 139 -3.67 -1.61 -15.94
C THR A 139 -2.81 -2.23 -17.04
N ALA A 140 -2.48 -3.50 -16.85
CA ALA A 140 -1.51 -4.24 -17.65
C ALA A 140 -1.94 -5.70 -17.81
N TRP A 141 -1.58 -6.29 -18.94
CA TRP A 141 -1.99 -7.63 -19.43
C TRP A 141 -0.85 -8.37 -20.13
#